data_AF-A0A917CSB5-F1
#
_entry.id   AF-A0A917CSB5-F1
#
_cell.length_a   1.000
_cell.length_b   1.000
_cell.length_c   1.000
_cell.angle_alpha   90.00
_cell.angle_beta   90.00
_cell.angle_gamma   90.00
#
_symmetry.space_group_name_H-M   'P 1'
#
loop_
_entity.id
_entity.type
_entity.pdbx_description
1 polymer ?
#
loop_
_entity_poly.entity_id
_entity_poly.type
_entity_poly.pdbx_seq_one_letter_code
_entity_poly.pdbx_strand_id
1 'polypeptide(L)'
;MELEISLYQGLEQARQELNELEQRYGLSHPSVLRQSMLLDEYINQYNRKYYMQITNRTRKSDRSLNEELVPVHSRLYRNSNTAS
;
A
#
# COMPACT_ATOMS: atom_id res chain seq x y z
N MET A 1 17.07 -1.38 6.92
CA MET A 1 17.06 -2.83 6.67
C MET A 1 16.07 -3.53 7.60
N GLU A 2 16.14 -3.39 8.93
CA GLU A 2 15.19 -4.06 9.85
C GLU A 2 13.71 -3.66 9.68
N LEU A 3 13.43 -2.39 9.37
CA LEU A 3 12.06 -1.90 9.13
C LEU A 3 11.39 -2.50 7.87
N GLU A 4 12.19 -2.92 6.88
CA GLU A 4 11.70 -3.50 5.62
C GLU A 4 11.30 -4.97 5.82
N ILE A 5 12.07 -5.69 6.66
CA ILE A 5 11.80 -7.07 7.06
C ILE A 5 10.50 -7.14 7.87
N SER A 6 10.29 -6.23 8.82
CA SER A 6 9.08 -6.19 9.64
C SER A 6 7.82 -5.92 8.83
N LEU A 7 7.86 -5.00 7.86
CA LEU A 7 6.72 -4.73 6.99
C LEU A 7 6.41 -5.89 6.05
N TYR A 8 7.45 -6.52 5.51
CA TYR A 8 7.30 -7.70 4.66
C TYR A 8 6.69 -8.89 5.42
N GLN A 9 7.11 -9.11 6.67
CA GLN A 9 6.54 -10.15 7.53
C GLN A 9 5.06 -9.93 7.81
N GLY A 10 4.65 -8.69 8.12
CA GLY A 10 3.24 -8.36 8.32
C GLY A 10 2.39 -8.55 7.07
N LEU A 11 2.94 -8.21 5.90
CA LEU A 11 2.27 -8.41 4.61
C LEU A 11 2.10 -9.89 4.28
N GLU A 12 3.13 -10.70 4.50
CA GLU A 12 3.05 -12.14 4.24
C GLU A 12 2.10 -12.84 5.22
N GLN A 13 2.08 -12.43 6.50
CA GLN A 13 1.13 -12.95 7.47
C GLN A 13 -0.32 -12.62 7.06
N ALA A 14 -0.60 -11.36 6.72
CA ALA A 14 -1.93 -10.95 6.28
C ALA A 14 -2.38 -11.69 5.01
N ARG A 15 -1.44 -11.99 4.10
CA ARG A 15 -1.67 -12.79 2.88
C ARG A 15 -2.01 -14.25 3.20
N GLN A 16 -1.34 -14.85 4.17
CA GLN A 16 -1.63 -16.22 4.61
C GLN A 16 -3.01 -16.31 5.24
N GLU A 17 -3.34 -15.40 6.16
CA GLU A 17 -4.65 -15.32 6.81
C GLU A 17 -5.78 -15.13 5.79
N LEU A 18 -5.57 -14.32 4.74
CA LEU A 18 -6.55 -14.16 3.66
C LEU A 18 -6.79 -15.47 2.88
N ASN A 19 -5.72 -16.18 2.51
CA ASN A 19 -5.81 -17.46 1.81
C ASN A 19 -6.53 -18.53 2.65
N GLU A 20 -6.26 -18.57 3.95
CA GLU A 20 -6.93 -19.51 4.86
C GLU A 20 -8.43 -19.21 4.97
N LEU A 21 -8.79 -17.93 5.10
CA LEU A 21 -10.19 -17.50 5.16
C LEU A 21 -10.92 -17.76 3.82
N GLU A 22 -10.27 -17.53 2.70
CA GLU A 22 -10.82 -17.81 1.37
C GLU A 22 -11.08 -19.32 1.20
N GLN A 23 -10.10 -20.16 1.53
CA GLN A 23 -10.26 -21.61 1.44
C GLN A 23 -11.37 -22.13 2.36
N ARG A 24 -11.57 -21.50 3.51
CA ARG A 24 -12.57 -21.93 4.50
C ARG A 24 -13.99 -21.45 4.19
N TYR A 25 -14.14 -20.22 3.72
CA TYR A 25 -15.46 -19.57 3.63
C TYR A 25 -15.83 -19.08 2.22
N GLY A 26 -14.87 -19.02 1.30
CA GLY A 26 -15.04 -18.46 -0.04
C GLY A 26 -14.92 -16.93 -0.09
N LEU A 27 -14.71 -16.41 -1.31
CA LEU A 27 -14.38 -15.01 -1.57
C LEU A 27 -15.42 -13.98 -1.10
N SER A 28 -16.71 -14.37 -1.03
CA SER A 28 -17.81 -13.47 -0.66
C SER A 28 -18.00 -13.34 0.85
N HIS A 29 -17.23 -14.07 1.67
CA HIS A 29 -17.42 -14.04 3.10
C HIS A 29 -16.94 -12.71 3.71
N PRO A 30 -17.72 -12.07 4.63
CA PRO A 30 -17.36 -10.78 5.20
C PRO A 30 -15.97 -10.73 5.86
N SER A 31 -15.53 -11.85 6.45
CA SER A 31 -14.18 -11.93 7.03
C SER A 31 -13.08 -11.92 5.97
N VAL A 32 -13.30 -12.53 4.80
CA VAL A 32 -12.35 -12.52 3.68
C VAL A 32 -12.25 -11.10 3.12
N LEU A 33 -13.39 -10.42 2.95
CA LEU A 33 -13.43 -9.03 2.48
C LEU A 33 -12.75 -8.06 3.47
N ARG A 34 -12.95 -8.22 4.78
CA ARG A 34 -12.21 -7.41 5.76
C ARG A 34 -10.71 -7.68 5.71
N GLN A 35 -10.32 -8.94 5.61
CA GLN A 35 -8.91 -9.31 5.59
C GLN A 35 -8.22 -8.80 4.33
N SER A 36 -8.90 -8.79 3.18
CA SER A 36 -8.35 -8.22 1.95
C SER A 36 -8.12 -6.73 2.07
N MET A 37 -9.04 -5.99 2.71
CA MET A 37 -8.86 -4.57 3.00
C MET A 37 -7.65 -4.31 3.91
N LEU A 38 -7.41 -5.17 4.90
CA LEU A 38 -6.23 -5.05 5.78
C LEU A 38 -4.93 -5.30 5.01
N LEU A 39 -4.90 -6.33 4.16
CA LEU A 39 -3.75 -6.62 3.30
C LEU A 39 -3.45 -5.46 2.34
N ASP A 40 -4.48 -4.87 1.72
CA ASP A 40 -4.34 -3.71 0.85
C ASP A 40 -3.77 -2.49 1.60
N GLU A 41 -4.19 -2.25 2.84
CA GLU A 41 -3.64 -1.18 3.67
C GLU A 41 -2.15 -1.41 3.97
N TYR A 42 -1.74 -2.64 4.28
CA TYR A 42 -0.31 -2.96 4.47
C TYR A 42 0.51 -2.74 3.20
N ILE A 43 0.00 -3.17 2.03
CA ILE A 43 0.65 -2.93 0.73
C ILE A 43 0.79 -1.43 0.48
N ASN A 44 -0.26 -0.65 0.73
CA ASN A 44 -0.26 0.79 0.55
C ASN A 44 0.76 1.49 1.47
N GLN A 45 0.87 1.08 2.73
CA GLN A 45 1.85 1.63 3.67
C GLN A 45 3.28 1.30 3.25
N TYR A 46 3.54 0.07 2.80
CA TYR A 46 4.85 -0.33 2.27
C TYR A 46 5.23 0.52 1.06
N ASN A 47 4.34 0.61 0.08
CA ASN A 47 4.53 1.39 -1.13
C ASN A 47 4.76 2.87 -0.82
N ARG A 48 3.97 3.47 0.08
CA ARG A 48 4.14 4.87 0.48
C ARG A 48 5.52 5.12 1.08
N LYS A 49 6.00 4.26 1.98
CA LYS A 49 7.33 4.38 2.58
C LYS A 49 8.44 4.21 1.54
N TYR A 50 8.27 3.31 0.59
CA TYR A 50 9.22 3.09 -0.50
C TYR A 50 9.30 4.31 -1.44
N TYR A 51 8.15 4.80 -1.93
CA TYR A 51 8.10 5.96 -2.83
C TYR A 51 8.49 7.28 -2.13
N MET A 52 8.22 7.45 -0.83
CA MET A 52 8.71 8.61 -0.08
C MET A 52 10.25 8.64 -0.02
N GLN A 53 10.91 7.49 0.07
CA GLN A 53 12.38 7.43 0.04
C GLN A 53 12.95 7.75 -1.34
N ILE A 54 12.31 7.28 -2.41
CA ILE A 54 12.72 7.60 -3.80
C ILE A 54 12.55 9.09 -4.08
N THR A 55 11.38 9.65 -3.76
CA THR A 55 11.09 11.08 -4.00
C THR A 55 11.97 12.02 -3.19
N ASN A 56 12.36 11.65 -1.97
CA ASN A 56 13.31 12.42 -1.18
C ASN A 56 14.74 12.35 -1.71
N ARG A 57 15.11 11.27 -2.41
CA ARG A 57 16.41 11.15 -3.10
C ARG A 57 16.44 12.00 -4.37
N THR A 58 15.36 12.03 -5.15
CA THR A 58 15.27 12.87 -6.36
C THR A 58 15.15 14.37 -6.06
N ARG A 59 14.55 14.76 -4.92
CA ARG A 59 14.49 16.18 -4.49
C ARG A 59 15.85 16.80 -4.14
N LYS A 60 16.88 15.99 -3.83
CA LYS A 60 18.23 16.51 -3.60
C LYS A 60 19.01 16.73 -4.89
N SER A 61 18.58 16.17 -6.01
CA SER A 61 19.30 16.23 -7.28
C SER A 61 18.68 17.16 -8.32
N ASP A 62 17.43 17.63 -8.17
CA ASP A 62 16.77 18.31 -9.29
C ASP A 62 15.84 19.48 -8.89
N ARG A 63 16.39 20.70 -8.96
CA ARG A 63 15.61 21.87 -9.39
C ARG A 63 15.53 21.75 -10.91
N SER A 64 14.32 21.48 -11.42
CA SER A 64 13.94 21.46 -12.84
C SER A 64 14.01 20.10 -13.54
N LEU A 65 12.88 19.37 -13.55
CA LEU A 65 12.19 19.01 -14.79
C LEU A 65 10.80 18.40 -14.49
N ASN A 66 9.90 18.62 -15.43
CA ASN A 66 8.45 18.57 -15.28
C ASN A 66 7.87 17.15 -15.28
N GLU A 67 6.70 17.02 -14.64
CA GLU A 67 5.65 16.00 -14.83
C GLU A 67 6.03 14.64 -15.46
N GLU A 68 6.31 13.61 -14.66
CA GLU A 68 5.76 12.25 -14.91
C GLU A 68 6.04 11.18 -13.82
N LEU A 69 6.23 11.54 -12.55
CA LEU A 69 6.30 10.55 -11.46
C LEU A 69 5.21 10.79 -10.42
N VAL A 70 3.97 11.00 -10.89
CA VAL A 70 2.80 10.93 -10.00
C VAL A 70 2.41 9.46 -9.94
N PRO A 71 2.67 8.74 -8.83
CA PRO A 71 2.32 7.33 -8.75
C PRO A 71 0.81 7.22 -8.87
N VAL A 72 0.34 6.44 -9.84
CA VAL A 72 -1.07 6.26 -10.22
C VAL A 72 -1.96 6.01 -8.98
N HIS A 73 -1.43 5.30 -7.98
CA HIS A 73 -2.13 5.03 -6.72
C HIS A 73 -2.41 6.27 -5.85
N SER A 74 -1.57 7.30 -5.87
CA SER A 74 -1.77 8.51 -5.05
C SER A 74 -2.91 9.40 -5.55
N ARG A 75 -3.25 9.34 -6.85
CA ARG A 75 -4.40 10.06 -7.42
C ARG A 75 -5.73 9.48 -6.94
N LEU A 76 -5.78 8.21 -6.56
CA LEU A 76 -7.01 7.58 -6.07
C LEU A 76 -7.34 7.96 -4.62
N TYR A 77 -6.33 8.33 -3.80
CA TYR A 77 -6.52 8.73 -2.40
C TYR A 77 -6.61 10.24 -2.17
N ARG A 78 -6.33 11.08 -3.19
CA ARG A 78 -6.44 12.55 -3.05
C ARG A 78 -7.90 13.04 -3.12
N ASN A 79 -8.83 12.24 -3.61
CA ASN A 79 -10.16 12.72 -4.01
C ASN A 79 -11.26 12.49 -2.97
N SER A 80 -10.96 11.97 -1.79
CA SER A 80 -11.95 11.69 -0.74
C SER A 80 -12.10 12.78 0.33
N ASN A 81 -11.42 13.92 0.20
CA ASN A 81 -11.49 15.04 1.18
C ASN A 81 -11.78 16.41 0.55
N THR A 82 -12.73 16.49 -0.37
CA THR A 82 -13.47 17.75 -0.63
C THR A 82 -14.96 17.45 -0.53
N ALA A 83 -15.43 17.31 0.70
CA ALA A 83 -16.85 17.39 1.03
C ALA A 83 -17.13 18.78 1.60
N SER A 84 -17.87 19.60 0.86
CA SER A 84 -18.87 20.58 1.32
C SER A 84 -19.49 21.27 0.11
#